data_AF-A0A3D6BGH4-F1
#
_entry.id   AF-A0A3D6BGH4-F1
#
_cell.length_a   1.000
_cell.length_b   1.000
_cell.length_c   1.000
_cell.angle_alpha   90.00
_cell.angle_beta   90.00
_cell.angle_gamma   90.00
#
_symmetry.space_group_name_H-M   'P 1'
#
loop_
_entity.id
_entity.type
_entity.pdbx_description
1 polymer ?
#
loop_
_entity_poly.entity_id
_entity_poly.type
_entity_poly.pdbx_seq_one_letter_code
_entity_poly.pdbx_strand_id
1 'polypeptide(L)' 'MLSDEAAALLFNDKELTNDEISDLFDGCPGGVEADVFTYGGRTLILTHAGEPLRSRFSAQMRVKRKSRTR' A
#
# COMPACT_ATOMS: atom_id res chain seq x y z
N MET A 1 12.50 17.52 8.49
CA MET A 1 12.35 17.00 7.12
C MET A 1 12.50 15.50 7.23
N LEU A 2 11.39 14.76 7.18
CA LEU A 2 11.43 13.30 7.01
C LEU A 2 11.88 13.10 5.57
N SER A 3 12.99 12.40 5.36
CA SER A 3 13.44 12.03 4.02
C SER A 3 12.33 11.17 3.43
N ASP A 4 11.68 11.63 2.35
CA ASP A 4 10.79 10.81 1.53
C ASP A 4 11.64 9.76 0.83
N GLU A 5 12.02 8.73 1.58
CA GLU A 5 12.81 7.62 1.09
C GLU A 5 11.91 6.78 0.17
N ALA A 6 11.98 7.07 -1.12
CA ALA A 6 11.41 6.22 -2.15
C ALA A 6 12.35 5.04 -2.37
N ALA A 7 11.80 3.82 -2.40
CA ALA A 7 12.56 2.61 -2.69
C ALA A 7 11.99 1.90 -3.92
N ALA A 8 12.87 1.24 -4.68
CA ALA A 8 12.50 0.47 -5.86
C ALA A 8 13.03 -0.95 -5.74
N LEU A 9 12.15 -1.93 -5.92
CA LEU A 9 12.43 -3.36 -5.88
C LEU A 9 12.07 -3.99 -7.22
N LEU A 10 13.01 -4.73 -7.81
CA LEU A 10 12.81 -5.45 -9.06
C LEU A 10 13.02 -6.94 -8.84
N PHE A 11 12.00 -7.72 -9.17
CA PHE A 11 12.05 -9.17 -9.20
C PHE A 11 12.06 -9.63 -10.66
N ASN A 12 13.18 -10.24 -11.07
CA ASN A 12 13.30 -10.86 -12.38
C ASN A 12 12.77 -12.30 -12.32
N ASP A 13 12.04 -12.70 -13.35
CA ASP A 13 11.53 -14.06 -13.58
C ASP A 13 10.58 -14.57 -12.48
N LYS A 14 9.95 -13.65 -11.75
CA LYS A 14 8.91 -13.93 -10.76
C LYS A 14 7.79 -12.89 -10.82
N GLU A 15 6.57 -13.36 -11.06
CA GLU A 15 5.34 -12.63 -10.78
C GLU A 15 4.96 -12.87 -9.32
N LEU A 16 4.99 -11.80 -8.51
CA LEU A 16 4.66 -11.91 -7.09
C LEU A 16 3.15 -11.96 -6.91
N THR A 17 2.70 -12.84 -6.02
CA THR A 17 1.31 -12.89 -5.56
C THR A 17 1.01 -11.77 -4.58
N ASN A 18 -0.27 -11.44 -4.36
CA ASN A 18 -0.66 -10.41 -3.39
C ASN A 18 -0.19 -10.70 -1.96
N ASP A 19 -0.15 -11.98 -1.58
CA ASP A 19 0.32 -12.40 -0.26
C ASP A 19 1.83 -12.14 -0.13
N GLU A 20 2.62 -12.53 -1.14
CA GLU A 20 4.06 -12.26 -1.16
C GLU A 20 4.37 -10.75 -1.19
N ILE A 21 3.56 -9.95 -1.88
CA ILE A 21 3.68 -8.49 -1.88
C ILE A 21 3.35 -7.94 -0.49
N SER A 22 2.34 -8.48 0.19
CA SER A 22 1.95 -8.03 1.53
C SER A 22 3.05 -8.34 2.56
N ASP A 23 3.66 -9.53 2.47
CA ASP A 23 4.76 -9.95 3.34
C ASP A 23 5.99 -9.04 3.22
N LEU A 24 6.25 -8.45 2.03
CA LEU A 24 7.36 -7.51 1.84
C LEU A 24 7.22 -6.22 2.67
N PHE A 25 6.00 -5.88 3.08
CA PHE A 25 5.71 -4.64 3.81
C PHE A 25 5.25 -4.89 5.24
N ASP A 26 5.21 -6.15 5.67
CA ASP A 26 4.81 -6.50 7.03
C ASP A 26 5.87 -5.97 8.02
N GLY A 27 5.44 -5.06 8.89
CA GLY A 27 6.32 -4.36 9.83
C GLY A 27 6.71 -2.93 9.45
N CYS A 28 6.25 -2.34 8.34
CA CYS A 28 6.46 -0.92 8.03
C CYS A 28 5.56 -0.01 8.91
N PRO A 29 6.09 0.69 9.94
CA PRO A 29 5.27 1.32 10.98
C PRO A 29 4.63 2.65 10.55
N GLY A 30 5.00 3.19 9.39
CA GLY A 30 4.47 4.46 8.85
C GLY A 30 3.32 4.30 7.85
N GLY A 31 3.03 3.07 7.41
CA GLY A 31 2.26 2.84 6.19
C GLY A 31 3.09 3.17 4.95
N VAL A 32 3.03 2.30 3.96
CA VAL A 32 3.73 2.44 2.69
C VAL A 32 2.68 2.43 1.59
N GLU A 33 2.81 3.33 0.62
CA GLU A 33 2.13 3.17 -0.66
C GLU A 33 3.11 2.50 -1.63
N ALA A 34 2.58 1.57 -2.41
CA ALA A 34 3.38 0.81 -3.36
C ALA A 34 2.65 0.74 -4.70
N ASP A 35 3.32 1.19 -5.76
CA ASP A 35 2.88 0.97 -7.13
C ASP A 35 3.53 -0.34 -7.64
N VAL A 36 2.68 -1.29 -8.06
CA VAL A 36 3.11 -2.62 -8.49
C VAL A 36 2.86 -2.79 -9.99
N PHE A 37 3.93 -3.09 -10.73
CA PHE A 37 3.88 -3.36 -12.16
C PHE A 37 4.36 -4.78 -12.45
N THR A 38 3.48 -5.62 -12.98
CA THR A 38 3.80 -6.98 -13.42
C THR A 38 3.79 -7.06 -14.95
N TYR A 39 4.91 -7.50 -15.54
CA TYR A 39 5.02 -7.67 -16.99
C TYR A 39 5.98 -8.79 -17.35
N GLY A 40 5.49 -9.77 -18.13
CA GLY A 40 6.33 -10.80 -18.76
C GLY A 40 7.19 -11.58 -17.77
N GLY A 41 6.63 -12.01 -16.65
CA GLY A 41 7.38 -12.72 -15.61
C GLY A 41 8.25 -11.81 -14.73
N ARG A 42 8.11 -10.48 -14.79
CA ARG A 42 8.88 -9.55 -13.94
C ARG A 42 7.93 -8.70 -13.11
N THR A 43 8.35 -8.38 -11.89
CA THR A 43 7.61 -7.49 -10.99
C THR A 43 8.48 -6.31 -10.58
N LEU A 44 8.06 -5.09 -10.90
CA LEU A 44 8.62 -3.85 -10.38
C LEU A 44 7.70 -3.31 -9.29
N ILE A 45 8.26 -3.01 -8.13
CA ILE A 45 7.56 -2.39 -7.01
C ILE A 45 8.25 -1.08 -6.68
N LEU A 46 7.51 0.02 -6.75
CA LEU A 46 7.95 1.35 -6.33
C LEU A 46 7.23 1.70 -5.04
N THR A 47 7.98 2.03 -3.99
CA THR A 47 7.40 2.36 -2.69
C THR A 47 7.74 3.76 -2.25
N HIS A 48 6.77 4.41 -1.62
CA HIS A 48 6.91 5.74 -1.04
C HIS A 48 6.21 5.82 0.32
N ALA A 49 6.62 6.80 1.11
CA ALA A 49 6.02 7.06 2.41
C ALA A 49 4.51 7.27 2.23
N GLY A 50 3.72 6.38 2.81
CA GLY A 50 2.28 6.50 2.78
C GLY A 50 1.82 7.53 3.80
N GLU A 51 0.93 8.45 3.41
CA GLU A 51 0.27 9.27 4.42
C GLU A 51 -0.52 8.41 5.41
N PRO A 52 -0.66 8.82 6.69
CA PRO A 52 -1.45 8.08 7.67
C PRO A 52 -2.87 7.82 7.14
N LEU A 53 -3.38 6.59 7.27
CA LEU A 53 -4.73 6.23 6.80
C LEU A 53 -5.84 7.17 7.33
N ARG A 54 -5.62 7.82 8.48
CA ARG A 54 -6.53 8.80 9.07
C ARG A 54 -6.62 10.13 8.29
N SER A 55 -5.61 10.51 7.51
CA SER A 55 -5.67 11.68 6.62
C SER A 55 -6.40 11.34 5.30
N ARG A 56 -6.26 10.09 4.82
CA ARG A 56 -6.77 9.66 3.51
C ARG A 56 -8.29 9.58 3.44
N PHE A 57 -8.97 9.29 4.56
CA PHE A 57 -10.43 9.25 4.60
C PHE A 57 -11.00 10.54 5.19
N SER A 58 -11.64 11.36 4.34
CA SER A 58 -12.39 12.51 4.82
C SER A 58 -13.54 12.05 5.73
N ALA A 59 -13.90 12.86 6.73
CA ALA A 59 -15.04 12.56 7.60
C ALA A 59 -16.36 12.35 6.83
N GLN A 60 -16.44 12.85 5.58
CA GLN A 60 -17.59 12.69 4.69
C GLN A 60 -17.69 11.30 4.05
N MET A 61 -16.58 10.56 3.86
CA MET A 61 -16.59 9.18 3.34
C MET A 61 -16.85 8.12 4.41
N ARG A 62 -16.98 8.51 5.70
CA ARG A 62 -17.38 7.57 6.75
C ARG A 62 -18.85 7.17 6.55
N VAL A 63 -19.07 6.00 5.96
CA VAL A 63 -20.40 5.38 5.88
C VAL A 63 -20.91 5.14 7.30
N LYS A 64 -21.79 6.02 7.77
CA LYS A 64 -22.47 5.85 9.05
C LYS A 64 -23.46 4.70 8.89
N ARG A 65 -23.20 3.55 9.54
CA ARG A 65 -24.20 2.47 9.65
C ARG A 65 -25.48 3.11 10.17
N LYS A 66 -26.56 3.12 9.37
CA LYS A 66 -27.86 3.54 9.87
C LYS A 66 -28.24 2.56 10.97
N SER A 67 -28.27 3.04 12.21
CA SER A 67 -28.87 2.31 13.33
C SER A 67 -30.31 2.02 12.92
N ARG A 68 -30.62 0.75 12.65
CA ARG A 68 -31.96 0.28 12.34
C ARG A 68 -32.80 0.54 13.60
N THR A 69 -33.58 1.61 13.60
CA THR A 69 -34.58 1.85 14.63
C THR A 69 -35.59 0.72 14.56
N ARG A 70 -35.78 0.06 15.70
CA ARG A 70 -36.61 -1.12 15.89
C ARG A 70 -38.08 -0.77 15.86
#